data_AF-A0A401HYU6-F1
#
_entry.id   AF-A0A401HYU6-F1
#
_cell.length_a   1.000
_cell.length_b   1.000
_cell.length_c   1.000
_cell.angle_alpha   90.00
_cell.angle_beta   90.00
_cell.angle_gamma   90.00
#
_symmetry.space_group_name_H-M   'P 1'
#
loop_
_entity.id
_entity.type
_entity.pdbx_description
1 polymer ?
#
loop_
_entity_poly.entity_id
_entity_poly.type
_entity_poly.pdbx_seq_one_letter_code
_entity_poly.pdbx_strand_id
1 'polypeptide(L)' 'MEPVFMILGQSAATAAALALEADVPVQDVDYGRLRARLEQDGQMLDWPL' A
#
# COMPACT_ATOMS: atom_id res chain seq x y z
N MET A 1 -11.37 5.96 15.37
CA MET A 1 -10.89 7.02 14.46
C MET A 1 -9.38 6.88 14.21
N GLU A 2 -8.52 6.82 15.23
CA GLU A 2 -7.06 6.65 15.05
C GLU A 2 -6.60 5.40 14.25
N PRO A 3 -7.16 4.18 14.45
CA PRO A 3 -6.68 3.00 13.73
C PRO A 3 -6.89 3.08 12.22
N VAL A 4 -7.95 3.76 11.78
CA VAL A 4 -8.30 3.88 10.36
C VAL A 4 -7.33 4.84 9.65
N PHE A 5 -6.97 5.95 10.30
CA PHE A 5 -5.94 6.87 9.78
C PHE A 5 -4.55 6.24 9.74
N MET A 6 -4.22 5.38 10.71
CA MET A 6 -2.96 4.63 10.72
C MET A 6 -2.85 3.65 9.54
N ILE A 7 -3.94 2.95 9.20
CA ILE A 7 -4.01 2.02 8.07
C ILE A 7 -3.86 2.75 6.72
N LEU A 8 -4.52 3.90 6.55
CA LEU A 8 -4.37 4.74 5.35
C LEU A 8 -2.93 5.25 5.22
N GLY A 9 -2.35 5.75 6.32
CA GLY A 9 -0.97 6.24 6.35
C GLY A 9 0.05 5.15 6.01
N GLN A 10 -0.10 3.96 6.58
CA GLN A 10 0.75 2.82 6.26
C GLN A 10 0.64 2.43 4.78
N SER A 11 -0.57 2.36 4.24
CA SER A 11 -0.79 2.01 2.83
C SER A 11 -0.13 3.02 1.88
N ALA A 12 -0.29 4.32 2.16
CA ALA A 12 0.30 5.39 1.38
C ALA A 12 1.84 5.40 1.48
N ALA A 13 2.40 5.17 2.67
CA ALA A 13 3.84 5.10 2.88
C ALA A 13 4.47 3.92 2.13
N THR A 14 3.81 2.77 2.11
CA THR A 14 4.25 1.60 1.34
C THR A 14 4.29 1.90 -0.16
N ALA A 15 3.26 2.54 -0.71
CA ALA A 15 3.24 2.95 -2.11
C ALA A 15 4.37 3.95 -2.44
N ALA A 16 4.60 4.93 -1.57
CA ALA A 16 5.68 5.89 -1.73
C ALA A 16 7.08 5.25 -1.67
N ALA A 17 7.30 4.29 -0.77
CA ALA A 17 8.55 3.55 -0.67
C ALA A 17 8.84 2.74 -1.94
N LEU A 18 7.84 2.04 -2.47
CA LEU A 18 7.97 1.29 -3.72
C LEU A 18 8.23 2.20 -4.93
N ALA A 19 7.59 3.39 -4.98
CA ALA A 19 7.83 4.39 -6.01
C ALA A 19 9.29 4.88 -6.00
N LEU A 20 9.82 5.18 -4.80
CA LEU A 20 11.21 5.61 -4.62
C LEU A 20 12.20 4.52 -5.03
N GLU A 21 11.94 3.25 -4.66
CA GLU A 21 12.81 2.13 -5.03
C GLU A 21 12.85 1.87 -6.54
N ALA A 22 11.74 2.09 -7.23
CA ALA A 22 11.61 1.87 -8.66
C ALA A 22 11.96 3.11 -9.49
N ASP A 23 12.24 4.25 -8.86
CA ASP A 23 12.46 5.57 -9.50
C ASP A 23 11.34 5.95 -10.47
N VAL A 24 10.09 5.70 -10.04
CA VAL A 24 8.88 6.03 -10.80
C VAL A 24 7.98 6.94 -9.96
N PRO A 25 7.12 7.76 -10.58
CA PRO A 25 6.13 8.49 -9.81
C PRO A 25 5.08 7.51 -9.24
N VAL A 26 4.41 7.90 -8.14
CA VAL A 26 3.56 6.98 -7.36
C VAL A 26 2.41 6.36 -8.18
N GLN A 27 1.91 7.07 -9.19
CA GLN A 27 0.86 6.56 -10.09
C GLN A 27 1.31 5.41 -10.99
N ASP A 28 2.63 5.24 -11.19
CA ASP A 28 3.21 4.21 -12.04
C ASP A 28 3.74 3.01 -11.23
N VAL A 29 3.49 2.99 -9.91
CA VAL A 29 3.84 1.85 -9.06
C VAL A 29 3.07 0.61 -9.52
N ASP A 30 3.81 -0.49 -9.73
CA ASP A 30 3.20 -1.77 -10.06
C ASP A 30 2.23 -2.22 -8.96
N TYR A 31 0.96 -2.33 -9.31
CA TYR A 31 -0.09 -2.68 -8.36
C TYR A 31 0.07 -4.11 -7.84
N GLY A 32 0.61 -5.05 -8.63
CA GLY A 32 0.86 -6.42 -8.19
C GLY A 32 1.84 -6.47 -7.02
N ARG A 33 2.95 -5.73 -7.13
CA ARG A 33 3.97 -5.58 -6.10
C ARG A 33 3.44 -4.86 -4.88
N LEU A 34 2.68 -3.78 -5.06
CA LEU A 34 2.04 -3.06 -3.96
C LEU A 34 1.04 -3.94 -3.20
N ARG A 35 0.15 -4.62 -3.93
CA ARG A 35 -0.84 -5.55 -3.37
C ARG A 35 -0.17 -6.63 -2.54
N ALA A 36 0.82 -7.33 -3.12
CA ALA A 36 1.52 -8.40 -2.43
C ALA A 36 2.18 -7.91 -1.12
N ARG A 37 2.73 -6.69 -1.11
CA ARG A 37 3.31 -6.11 0.09
C ARG A 37 2.25 -5.77 1.16
N LEU A 38 1.14 -5.16 0.76
CA LEU A 38 0.06 -4.82 1.69
C LEU A 38 -0.57 -6.07 2.30
N GLU A 39 -0.79 -7.13 1.51
CA GLU A 39 -1.29 -8.42 1.99
C GLU A 39 -0.33 -9.07 3.00
N GLN A 40 0.99 -9.00 2.76
CA GLN A 40 2.01 -9.45 3.72
C GLN A 40 1.97 -8.67 5.03
N ASP A 41 1.65 -7.38 4.98
CA ASP A 41 1.48 -6.52 6.15
C ASP A 41 0.11 -6.71 6.83
N GLY A 42 -0.73 -7.62 6.32
CA GLY A 42 -2.04 -7.97 6.89
C GLY A 42 -3.17 -7.00 6.52
N GLN A 43 -2.98 -6.15 5.51
CA GLN A 43 -4.03 -5.26 5.02
C GLN A 43 -5.19 -6.03 4.40
N MET A 44 -6.41 -5.55 4.64
CA MET A 44 -7.61 -6.05 4.00
C MET A 44 -7.89 -5.21 2.75
N LEU A 45 -7.70 -5.81 1.57
CA LEU A 45 -7.86 -5.13 0.28
C LEU A 45 -9.22 -5.39 -0.39
N ASP A 46 -9.90 -6.43 0.07
CA ASP A 46 -11.20 -6.87 -0.44
C ASP A 46 -12.16 -7.04 0.74
N TRP A 47 -13.45 -6.77 0.53
CA TRP A 47 -14.46 -7.02 1.54
C TRP A 47 -14.86 -8.51 1.52
N PRO A 48 -14.78 -9.24 2.65
CA PRO A 48 -15.28 -10.60 2.72
C PRO A 48 -16.82 -10.59 2.58
N LEU A 49 -17.32 -11.40 1.65
CA LEU A 49 -18.76 -11.67 1.49
C LEU A 49 -19.28 -12.57 2.62
#